data_AF-A0A7S2JGT1-F1
#
_entry.id   AF-A0A7S2JGT1-F1
#
_cell.length_a   1.000
_cell.length_b   1.000
_cell.length_c   1.000
_cell.angle_alpha   90.00
_cell.angle_beta   90.00
_cell.angle_gamma   90.00
#
_symmetry.space_group_name_H-M   'P 1'
#
loop_
_entity.id
_entity.type
_entity.pdbx_description
1 polymer ?
#
loop_
_entity_poly.entity_id
_entity_poly.type
_entity_poly.pdbx_seq_one_letter_code
_entity_poly.pdbx_strand_id
1 'polypeptide(L)'
;GCSAWLGCRAQVVPSEEEVGEVVEVEHEQEAGDAVEVEHEQDGNDEPEERRVEDLEIQEAWLATEFLDDDPVEVYFGEFLLARWVLERAPWNAYHSGLAFVNNRTQRKALFDFTPVDTSSVMNMIVPEMRYASVPEMLVGGYDMVWNDAAHSQFFRHWPKSYTTFTRLGQLNGTVLRRLAHWMRTEYMPKHNAFSPVEIAGADGSTTLRSRMCHDFVTDALWVLYENGVNLSVTEPVFRDHIIMYSSKMAPVDQKVWYTRGKRQWMRYLRTLYLFIEGIKEQFTFARAALVVVWKAGVPAFLHTPGQDYEVTLVPPFLNYCYLPLAIPPEKHDPFGSMKLCALSMTANLTNESIPLPWAPLLAAEERLDQPVAMVSMLLVIVFAACC
;
A
#
# COMPACT_ATOMS: atom_id res chain seq x y z
N GLY A 1 21.30 18.77 -32.62
CA GLY A 1 22.47 17.90 -32.40
C GLY A 1 21.98 16.56 -31.93
N CYS A 2 22.31 15.51 -32.68
CA CYS A 2 22.11 14.08 -32.36
C CYS A 2 22.55 13.75 -30.91
N SER A 3 22.03 12.74 -30.20
CA SER A 3 21.82 11.34 -30.60
C SER A 3 20.84 10.68 -29.61
N ALA A 4 19.75 10.04 -30.04
CA ALA A 4 19.60 8.58 -30.16
C ALA A 4 20.31 7.73 -29.08
N TRP A 5 19.54 7.07 -28.19
CA TRP A 5 19.72 5.68 -27.74
C TRP A 5 18.36 5.11 -27.29
N LEU A 6 17.98 3.98 -27.90
CA LEU A 6 16.74 3.21 -27.74
C LEU A 6 16.97 2.03 -26.78
N GLY A 7 15.88 1.55 -26.15
CA GLY A 7 15.91 0.27 -25.44
C GLY A 7 14.60 -0.11 -24.74
N CYS A 8 13.47 -0.22 -25.44
CA CYS A 8 12.31 -0.99 -24.97
C CYS A 8 11.81 -1.88 -26.09
N ARG A 9 11.93 -3.21 -25.87
CA ARG A 9 11.50 -4.28 -26.76
C ARG A 9 9.96 -4.36 -26.72
N ALA A 10 9.33 -4.00 -27.82
CA ALA A 10 8.02 -4.53 -28.18
C ALA A 10 8.22 -5.95 -28.75
N GLN A 11 7.49 -6.94 -28.25
CA GLN A 11 7.41 -8.27 -28.87
C GLN A 11 6.74 -8.14 -30.24
N VAL A 12 7.47 -8.54 -31.28
CA VAL A 12 6.99 -8.68 -32.66
C VAL A 12 6.40 -10.08 -32.80
N VAL A 13 5.12 -10.17 -33.16
CA VAL A 13 4.47 -11.41 -33.66
C VAL A 13 4.69 -11.46 -35.18
N PRO A 14 5.04 -12.60 -35.79
CA PRO A 14 5.25 -12.67 -37.23
C PRO A 14 3.92 -12.63 -37.99
N SER A 15 3.90 -11.86 -39.07
CA SER A 15 2.84 -11.72 -40.06
C SER A 15 2.89 -12.84 -41.11
N GLU A 16 1.74 -13.42 -41.43
CA GLU A 16 1.48 -14.08 -42.72
C GLU A 16 0.39 -13.30 -43.48
N GLU A 17 0.71 -12.86 -44.70
CA GLU A 17 -0.23 -12.50 -45.79
C GLU A 17 -0.94 -13.80 -46.24
N GLU A 18 -2.16 -13.85 -46.81
CA GLU A 18 -3.00 -12.89 -47.52
C GLU A 18 -4.43 -13.49 -47.67
N VAL A 19 -5.34 -12.71 -48.26
CA VAL A 19 -6.65 -13.08 -48.85
C VAL A 19 -7.91 -12.92 -47.96
N GLY A 20 -8.41 -11.68 -47.97
CA GLY A 20 -9.77 -11.32 -48.42
C GLY A 20 -11.00 -11.99 -47.82
N GLU A 21 -11.82 -11.23 -47.11
CA GLU A 21 -13.25 -10.99 -47.41
C GLU A 21 -13.78 -9.91 -46.45
N VAL A 22 -14.59 -8.99 -46.96
CA VAL A 22 -15.24 -7.94 -46.18
C VAL A 22 -16.44 -8.58 -45.47
N VAL A 23 -16.37 -8.69 -44.14
CA VAL A 23 -17.53 -9.06 -43.30
C VAL A 23 -17.68 -7.98 -42.24
N GLU A 24 -18.81 -7.26 -42.30
CA GLU A 24 -19.30 -6.43 -41.21
C GLU A 24 -19.50 -7.31 -39.97
N VAL A 25 -18.83 -6.99 -38.86
CA VAL A 25 -19.07 -7.62 -37.57
C VAL A 25 -19.45 -6.54 -36.57
N GLU A 26 -20.65 -6.73 -36.02
CA GLU A 26 -21.29 -5.91 -35.01
C GLU A 26 -20.40 -5.78 -33.76
N HIS A 27 -20.39 -4.59 -33.17
CA HIS A 27 -19.72 -4.31 -31.90
C HIS A 27 -20.49 -4.96 -30.74
N GLU A 28 -20.04 -6.14 -30.29
CA GLU A 28 -20.31 -6.61 -28.94
C GLU A 28 -19.19 -6.13 -28.01
N GLN A 29 -19.54 -5.25 -27.08
CA GLN A 29 -18.71 -4.93 -25.92
C GLN A 29 -18.78 -6.12 -24.95
N GLU A 30 -17.79 -7.01 -24.99
CA GLU A 30 -17.57 -7.95 -23.90
C GLU A 30 -16.90 -7.22 -22.73
N ALA A 31 -17.62 -7.19 -21.61
CA ALA A 31 -17.09 -6.81 -20.31
C ALA A 31 -15.96 -7.77 -19.92
N GLY A 32 -14.80 -7.22 -19.56
CA GLY A 32 -13.66 -8.02 -19.13
C GLY A 32 -13.99 -8.73 -17.81
N ASP A 33 -14.03 -10.05 -17.86
CA ASP A 33 -14.07 -10.91 -16.68
C ASP A 33 -12.85 -10.64 -15.81
N ALA A 34 -13.10 -10.22 -14.57
CA ALA A 34 -12.13 -10.29 -13.50
C ALA A 34 -11.86 -11.77 -13.22
N VAL A 35 -10.64 -12.22 -13.47
CA VAL A 35 -10.20 -13.56 -13.05
C VAL A 35 -10.14 -13.56 -11.53
N GLU A 36 -11.13 -14.16 -10.89
CA GLU A 36 -11.08 -14.52 -9.47
C GLU A 36 -9.96 -15.56 -9.30
N VAL A 37 -8.84 -15.14 -8.74
CA VAL A 37 -7.82 -16.05 -8.25
C VAL A 37 -8.30 -16.54 -6.89
N GLU A 38 -8.72 -17.81 -6.84
CA GLU A 38 -8.99 -18.50 -5.58
C GLU A 38 -7.71 -18.52 -4.73
N HIS A 39 -7.64 -17.62 -3.75
CA HIS A 39 -6.68 -17.70 -2.66
C HIS A 39 -7.21 -18.74 -1.66
N GLU A 40 -6.45 -19.80 -1.41
CA GLU A 40 -6.65 -20.65 -0.23
C GLU A 40 -6.57 -19.74 1.01
N GLN A 41 -7.74 -19.45 1.59
CA GLN A 41 -7.88 -18.73 2.84
C GLN A 41 -7.40 -19.65 3.97
N ASP A 42 -6.17 -19.46 4.44
CA ASP A 42 -5.80 -19.87 5.79
C ASP A 42 -6.11 -18.71 6.74
N GLY A 43 -7.42 -18.48 6.92
CA GLY A 43 -7.94 -17.49 7.85
C GLY A 43 -8.02 -18.09 9.24
N ASN A 44 -7.04 -17.77 10.10
CA ASN A 44 -7.23 -17.81 11.54
C ASN A 44 -6.24 -16.88 12.21
N ASP A 45 -6.73 -16.10 13.18
CA ASP A 45 -5.90 -15.38 14.15
C ASP A 45 -5.05 -16.41 14.91
N GLU A 46 -3.85 -16.66 14.41
CA GLU A 46 -2.93 -17.59 15.06
C GLU A 46 -2.54 -17.01 16.44
N PRO A 47 -2.80 -17.76 17.53
CA PRO A 47 -2.43 -17.32 18.87
C PRO A 47 -0.92 -17.06 18.91
N GLU A 48 -0.52 -15.99 19.60
CA GLU A 48 0.86 -15.51 19.70
C GLU A 48 1.88 -16.62 20.05
N GLU A 49 1.44 -17.63 20.81
CA GLU A 49 2.21 -18.81 21.20
C GLU A 49 2.57 -19.72 19.99
N ARG A 50 1.68 -19.92 19.01
CA ARG A 50 2.00 -20.66 17.77
C ARG A 50 3.00 -19.92 16.90
N ARG A 51 2.84 -18.59 16.80
CA ARG A 51 3.77 -17.73 16.04
C ARG A 51 5.19 -17.80 16.58
N VAL A 52 5.37 -17.93 17.89
CA VAL A 52 6.71 -18.08 18.50
C VAL A 52 7.31 -19.46 18.20
N GLU A 53 6.51 -20.53 18.30
CA GLU A 53 6.95 -21.90 17.97
C GLU A 53 7.41 -22.01 16.51
N ASP A 54 6.67 -21.43 15.56
CA ASP A 54 7.03 -21.47 14.13
C ASP A 54 8.35 -20.74 13.81
N LEU A 55 8.69 -19.70 14.58
CA LEU A 55 9.91 -18.93 14.40
C LEU A 55 11.15 -19.63 14.96
N GLU A 56 11.03 -20.34 16.09
CA GLU A 56 12.10 -21.20 16.60
C GLU A 56 12.35 -22.38 15.65
N ILE A 57 11.27 -22.96 15.11
CA ILE A 57 11.32 -24.00 14.09
C ILE A 57 12.01 -23.49 12.81
N GLN A 58 11.79 -22.24 12.41
CA GLN A 58 12.46 -21.60 11.29
C GLN A 58 13.98 -21.49 11.50
N GLU A 59 14.43 -20.90 12.62
CA GLU A 59 15.86 -20.73 12.90
C GLU A 59 16.57 -22.09 12.97
N ALA A 60 15.95 -23.07 13.62
CA ALA A 60 16.47 -24.43 13.71
C ALA A 60 16.58 -25.11 12.33
N TRP A 61 15.58 -24.93 11.46
CA TRP A 61 15.61 -25.47 10.10
C TRP A 61 16.69 -24.81 9.25
N LEU A 62 16.87 -23.48 9.35
CA LEU A 62 17.95 -22.79 8.64
C LEU A 62 19.33 -23.24 9.14
N ALA A 63 19.49 -23.52 10.43
CA ALA A 63 20.74 -24.03 10.99
C ALA A 63 21.13 -25.42 10.48
N THR A 64 20.17 -26.23 10.02
CA THR A 64 20.45 -27.58 9.46
C THR A 64 20.61 -27.58 7.95
N GLU A 65 19.88 -26.73 7.22
CA GLU A 65 19.87 -26.73 5.75
C GLU A 65 20.77 -25.63 5.12
N PHE A 66 21.23 -24.66 5.91
CA PHE A 66 22.11 -23.55 5.52
C PHE A 66 23.25 -23.39 6.53
N LEU A 67 24.32 -24.19 6.36
CA LEU A 67 25.50 -24.18 7.22
C LEU A 67 26.30 -22.88 7.08
N ASP A 68 27.13 -22.59 8.08
CA ASP A 68 27.81 -21.31 8.26
C ASP A 68 28.58 -20.81 7.02
N ASP A 69 29.26 -21.75 6.35
CA ASP A 69 30.09 -21.54 5.18
C ASP A 69 29.36 -21.84 3.84
N ASP A 70 28.09 -22.25 3.88
CA ASP A 70 27.36 -22.59 2.67
C ASP A 70 27.22 -21.36 1.76
N PRO A 71 27.54 -21.48 0.46
CA PRO A 71 27.29 -20.40 -0.49
C PRO A 71 25.79 -20.30 -0.77
N VAL A 72 25.21 -19.12 -0.53
CA VAL A 72 23.79 -18.85 -0.70
C VAL A 72 23.60 -17.72 -1.70
N GLU A 73 22.77 -17.94 -2.72
CA GLU A 73 22.36 -16.90 -3.65
C GLU A 73 21.10 -16.19 -3.15
N VAL A 74 21.06 -14.88 -3.38
CA VAL A 74 19.97 -14.00 -2.97
C VAL A 74 19.24 -13.50 -4.21
N TYR A 75 17.92 -13.54 -4.17
CA TYR A 75 17.03 -13.11 -5.25
C TYR A 75 15.94 -12.19 -4.70
N PHE A 76 15.59 -11.18 -5.48
CA PHE A 76 14.34 -10.46 -5.35
C PHE A 76 13.26 -11.29 -6.05
N GLY A 77 12.34 -11.86 -5.28
CA GLY A 77 11.22 -12.64 -5.79
C GLY A 77 9.98 -11.78 -5.92
N GLU A 78 9.25 -11.93 -7.03
CA GLU A 78 8.00 -11.22 -7.28
C GLU A 78 6.88 -12.12 -7.79
N PHE A 79 5.64 -11.76 -7.46
CA PHE A 79 4.45 -12.23 -8.16
C PHE A 79 3.45 -11.11 -8.39
N LEU A 80 2.68 -11.24 -9.46
CA LEU A 80 1.65 -10.26 -9.82
C LEU A 80 0.46 -10.37 -8.85
N LEU A 81 0.18 -9.30 -8.12
CA LEU A 81 -1.00 -9.21 -7.25
C LEU A 81 -2.24 -8.78 -8.02
N ALA A 82 -2.10 -7.73 -8.82
CA ALA A 82 -3.22 -7.11 -9.52
C ALA A 82 -2.73 -6.40 -10.77
N ARG A 83 -3.64 -6.23 -11.73
CA ARG A 83 -3.38 -5.52 -12.97
C ARG A 83 -4.58 -4.65 -13.33
N TRP A 84 -4.29 -3.40 -13.67
CA TRP A 84 -5.25 -2.45 -14.22
C TRP A 84 -4.82 -2.01 -15.61
N VAL A 85 -5.72 -1.37 -16.36
CA VAL A 85 -5.39 -0.74 -17.64
C VAL A 85 -5.53 0.77 -17.48
N LEU A 86 -4.42 1.49 -17.55
CA LEU A 86 -4.35 2.95 -17.50
C LEU A 86 -3.95 3.48 -18.87
N GLU A 87 -4.78 4.34 -19.47
CA GLU A 87 -4.50 4.94 -20.79
C GLU A 87 -4.09 3.91 -21.87
N ARG A 88 -4.74 2.74 -21.87
CA ARG A 88 -4.47 1.60 -22.78
C ARG A 88 -3.13 0.87 -22.53
N ALA A 89 -2.45 1.14 -21.42
CA ALA A 89 -1.27 0.42 -20.98
C ALA A 89 -1.55 -0.34 -19.65
N PRO A 90 -0.98 -1.53 -19.45
CA PRO A 90 -1.16 -2.24 -18.19
C PRO A 90 -0.37 -1.57 -17.05
N TRP A 91 -0.99 -1.50 -15.87
CA TRP A 91 -0.37 -1.14 -14.61
C TRP A 91 -0.47 -2.31 -13.65
N ASN A 92 0.67 -2.89 -13.28
CA ASN A 92 0.78 -4.11 -12.48
C ASN A 92 1.23 -3.80 -11.05
N ALA A 93 0.51 -4.25 -10.03
CA ALA A 93 1.02 -4.28 -8.66
C ALA A 93 1.65 -5.65 -8.39
N TYR A 94 2.80 -5.67 -7.72
CA TYR A 94 3.54 -6.89 -7.43
C TYR A 94 3.67 -7.07 -5.92
N HIS A 95 3.56 -8.31 -5.46
CA HIS A 95 4.06 -8.69 -4.16
C HIS A 95 5.53 -9.04 -4.29
N SER A 96 6.32 -8.74 -3.26
CA SER A 96 7.75 -9.01 -3.27
C SER A 96 8.24 -9.68 -2.00
N GLY A 97 9.32 -10.44 -2.13
CA GLY A 97 10.01 -11.10 -1.02
C GLY A 97 11.49 -11.30 -1.33
N LEU A 98 12.24 -11.73 -0.32
CA LEU A 98 13.63 -12.15 -0.50
C LEU A 98 13.71 -13.67 -0.54
N ALA A 99 14.20 -14.16 -1.67
CA ALA A 99 14.38 -15.57 -1.95
C ALA A 99 15.85 -15.95 -1.87
N PHE A 100 16.11 -17.12 -1.30
CA PHE A 100 17.44 -17.66 -1.06
C PHE A 100 17.54 -19.06 -1.62
N VAL A 101 18.70 -19.42 -2.17
CA VAL A 101 19.02 -20.79 -2.55
C VAL A 101 20.42 -21.15 -2.08
N ASN A 102 20.54 -22.25 -1.37
CA ASN A 102 21.82 -22.83 -1.00
C ASN A 102 22.41 -23.52 -2.24
N ASN A 103 23.53 -23.02 -2.75
CA ASN A 103 24.15 -23.58 -3.95
C ASN A 103 24.66 -25.01 -3.75
N ARG A 104 25.00 -25.39 -2.50
CA ARG A 104 25.50 -26.73 -2.15
C ARG A 104 24.37 -27.75 -2.11
N THR A 105 23.27 -27.44 -1.41
CA THR A 105 22.17 -28.39 -1.15
C THR A 105 20.96 -28.21 -2.06
N GLN A 106 20.90 -27.12 -2.83
CA GLN A 106 19.76 -26.68 -3.62
C GLN A 106 18.48 -26.41 -2.80
N ARG A 107 18.62 -26.30 -1.47
CA ARG A 107 17.53 -25.91 -0.57
C ARG A 107 17.18 -24.44 -0.79
N LYS A 108 15.89 -24.16 -0.67
CA LYS A 108 15.32 -22.85 -0.95
C LYS A 108 14.67 -22.30 0.31
N ALA A 109 14.78 -21.00 0.48
CA ALA A 109 14.05 -20.26 1.49
C ALA A 109 13.44 -19.01 0.86
N LEU A 110 12.30 -18.54 1.36
CA LEU A 110 11.73 -17.25 1.00
C LEU A 110 11.16 -16.58 2.23
N PHE A 111 11.39 -15.27 2.34
CA PHE A 111 10.82 -14.41 3.37
C PHE A 111 10.03 -13.31 2.71
N ASP A 112 8.83 -13.04 3.22
CA ASP A 112 8.02 -11.92 2.79
C ASP A 112 7.23 -11.31 3.96
N PHE A 113 6.45 -10.27 3.66
CA PHE A 113 5.56 -9.60 4.59
C PHE A 113 4.22 -9.33 3.92
N THR A 114 3.13 -9.82 4.51
CA THR A 114 1.78 -9.78 3.94
C THR A 114 0.76 -9.29 4.96
N PRO A 115 -0.34 -8.65 4.52
CA PRO A 115 -1.52 -8.48 5.38
C PRO A 115 -2.12 -9.84 5.74
N VAL A 116 -2.78 -9.91 6.91
CA VAL A 116 -3.53 -11.08 7.37
C VAL A 116 -4.79 -11.28 6.53
N ASP A 117 -5.51 -10.20 6.25
CA ASP A 117 -6.69 -10.22 5.38
C ASP A 117 -6.33 -9.70 3.99
N THR A 118 -6.25 -10.60 3.01
CA THR A 118 -5.98 -10.28 1.61
C THR A 118 -7.24 -10.16 0.75
N SER A 119 -8.43 -10.28 1.34
CA SER A 119 -9.70 -10.27 0.59
C SER A 119 -9.98 -8.94 -0.09
N SER A 120 -9.47 -7.83 0.47
CA SER A 120 -9.64 -6.50 -0.10
C SER A 120 -8.57 -5.53 0.42
N VAL A 121 -7.90 -4.83 -0.49
CA VAL A 121 -7.00 -3.71 -0.14
C VAL A 121 -7.73 -2.65 0.68
N MET A 122 -9.04 -2.47 0.49
CA MET A 122 -9.82 -1.48 1.24
C MET A 122 -9.85 -1.78 2.74
N ASN A 123 -9.81 -3.05 3.15
CA ASN A 123 -9.82 -3.44 4.56
C ASN A 123 -8.56 -2.95 5.30
N MET A 124 -7.47 -2.73 4.56
CA MET A 124 -6.18 -2.25 5.08
C MET A 124 -6.11 -0.72 5.19
N ILE A 125 -6.99 0.02 4.51
CA ILE A 125 -6.91 1.49 4.43
C ILE A 125 -8.15 2.22 4.96
N VAL A 126 -9.28 1.53 5.11
CA VAL A 126 -10.54 2.08 5.61
C VAL A 126 -10.98 1.24 6.81
N PRO A 127 -11.22 1.85 7.99
CA PRO A 127 -11.64 1.11 9.17
C PRO A 127 -13.13 0.74 9.10
N GLU A 128 -13.48 -0.32 9.84
CA GLU A 128 -14.86 -0.61 10.21
C GLU A 128 -15.33 0.40 11.27
N MET A 129 -16.47 1.03 11.01
CA MET A 129 -17.05 2.02 11.92
C MET A 129 -18.09 1.36 12.83
N ARG A 130 -17.85 1.36 14.14
CA ARG A 130 -18.79 0.82 15.15
C ARG A 130 -19.43 1.95 15.95
N TYR A 131 -20.76 1.96 16.03
CA TYR A 131 -21.55 2.97 16.74
C TYR A 131 -22.88 2.39 17.20
N ALA A 132 -23.44 2.87 18.32
CA ALA A 132 -24.70 2.31 18.85
C ALA A 132 -25.93 2.83 18.09
N SER A 133 -25.86 4.05 17.54
CA SER A 133 -26.95 4.63 16.73
C SER A 133 -26.46 5.68 15.73
N VAL A 134 -27.23 5.91 14.66
CA VAL A 134 -26.93 6.95 13.65
C VAL A 134 -26.80 8.36 14.25
N PRO A 135 -27.67 8.82 15.18
CA PRO A 135 -27.49 10.12 15.82
C PRO A 135 -26.18 10.25 16.60
N GLU A 136 -25.76 9.18 17.28
CA GLU A 136 -24.50 9.16 18.02
C GLU A 136 -23.29 9.25 17.08
N MET A 137 -23.31 8.51 15.97
CA MET A 137 -22.31 8.60 14.92
C MET A 137 -22.17 10.04 14.38
N LEU A 138 -23.29 10.75 14.19
CA LEU A 138 -23.29 12.14 13.68
C LEU A 138 -22.59 13.13 14.63
N VAL A 139 -22.65 12.90 15.94
CA VAL A 139 -21.96 13.75 16.93
C VAL A 139 -20.53 13.30 17.22
N GLY A 140 -20.10 12.17 16.65
CA GLY A 140 -18.75 11.61 16.79
C GLY A 140 -18.64 10.50 17.85
N GLY A 141 -19.74 9.91 18.31
CA GLY A 141 -19.72 8.72 19.17
C GLY A 141 -19.64 7.45 18.34
N TYR A 142 -18.42 7.13 17.93
CA TYR A 142 -18.09 5.91 17.21
C TYR A 142 -16.67 5.45 17.58
N ASP A 143 -16.41 4.18 17.29
CA ASP A 143 -15.11 3.53 17.33
C ASP A 143 -14.68 3.12 15.92
N MET A 144 -13.37 3.21 15.67
CA MET A 144 -12.74 2.76 14.42
C MET A 144 -12.00 1.47 14.72
N VAL A 145 -12.35 0.41 14.00
CA VAL A 145 -11.68 -0.88 14.08
C VAL A 145 -10.93 -1.08 12.77
N TRP A 146 -9.60 -1.10 12.87
CA TRP A 146 -8.71 -1.28 11.73
C TRP A 146 -8.47 -2.77 11.48
N ASN A 147 -8.58 -3.18 10.22
CA ASN A 147 -8.32 -4.54 9.75
C ASN A 147 -7.00 -4.57 8.96
N ASP A 148 -6.00 -3.86 9.47
CA ASP A 148 -4.70 -3.67 8.83
C ASP A 148 -3.65 -4.65 9.33
N ALA A 149 -4.01 -5.66 10.14
CA ALA A 149 -3.06 -6.63 10.69
C ALA A 149 -2.19 -7.28 9.61
N ALA A 150 -0.91 -7.50 9.92
CA ALA A 150 0.08 -8.04 8.99
C ALA A 150 1.09 -8.95 9.70
N HIS A 151 1.76 -9.80 8.93
CA HIS A 151 2.77 -10.71 9.43
C HIS A 151 3.86 -10.99 8.40
N SER A 152 5.05 -11.36 8.89
CA SER A 152 6.12 -11.91 8.06
C SER A 152 5.90 -13.40 7.86
N GLN A 153 6.13 -13.91 6.65
CA GLN A 153 6.08 -15.34 6.37
C GLN A 153 7.46 -15.89 6.03
N PHE A 154 7.61 -17.18 6.30
CA PHE A 154 8.78 -17.95 5.95
C PHE A 154 8.40 -19.22 5.21
N PHE A 155 8.96 -19.41 4.02
CA PHE A 155 8.75 -20.60 3.21
C PHE A 155 10.05 -21.38 3.07
N ARG A 156 9.99 -22.69 3.30
CA ARG A 156 11.10 -23.65 3.05
C ARG A 156 11.25 -24.03 1.57
N HIS A 157 10.58 -23.28 0.71
CA HIS A 157 10.54 -23.43 -0.74
C HIS A 157 10.23 -22.07 -1.35
N TRP A 158 10.26 -21.97 -2.68
CA TRP A 158 9.72 -20.79 -3.36
C TRP A 158 8.27 -21.12 -3.76
N PRO A 159 7.26 -20.44 -3.20
CA PRO A 159 5.87 -20.69 -3.56
C PRO A 159 5.67 -20.53 -5.08
N LYS A 160 4.77 -21.32 -5.66
CA LYS A 160 4.53 -21.32 -7.12
C LYS A 160 3.99 -19.99 -7.65
N SER A 161 3.37 -19.18 -6.78
CA SER A 161 2.90 -17.84 -7.12
C SER A 161 4.06 -16.93 -7.54
N TYR A 162 5.24 -17.06 -6.93
CA TYR A 162 6.44 -16.32 -7.31
C TYR A 162 6.94 -16.76 -8.68
N THR A 163 6.72 -15.91 -9.68
CA THR A 163 7.05 -16.19 -11.08
C THR A 163 8.37 -15.56 -11.53
N THR A 164 8.81 -14.50 -10.86
CA THR A 164 9.98 -13.71 -11.27
C THR A 164 11.01 -13.73 -10.15
N PHE A 165 12.28 -13.98 -10.49
CA PHE A 165 13.40 -13.96 -9.56
C PHE A 165 14.59 -13.22 -10.16
N THR A 166 14.87 -12.03 -9.64
CA THR A 166 16.02 -11.22 -10.04
C THR A 166 17.17 -11.45 -9.08
N ARG A 167 18.29 -11.98 -9.57
CA ARG A 167 19.47 -12.26 -8.73
C ARG A 167 20.10 -10.96 -8.23
N LEU A 168 20.29 -10.86 -6.92
CA LEU A 168 20.88 -9.68 -6.26
C LEU A 168 22.35 -9.89 -5.88
N GLY A 169 22.75 -11.14 -5.60
CA GLY A 169 24.11 -11.43 -5.18
C GLY A 169 24.26 -12.76 -4.44
N GLN A 170 25.31 -12.83 -3.61
CA GLN A 170 25.67 -14.02 -2.84
C GLN A 170 26.03 -13.64 -1.40
N LEU A 171 25.68 -14.51 -0.46
CA LEU A 171 26.04 -14.46 0.95
C LEU A 171 26.39 -15.87 1.45
N ASN A 172 26.63 -16.02 2.75
CA ASN A 172 26.81 -17.32 3.39
C ASN A 172 25.69 -17.65 4.39
N GLY A 173 25.57 -18.92 4.78
CA GLY A 173 24.52 -19.34 5.72
C GLY A 173 24.55 -18.60 7.06
N THR A 174 25.73 -18.16 7.52
CA THR A 174 25.85 -17.33 8.73
C THR A 174 25.06 -16.02 8.60
N VAL A 175 25.19 -15.31 7.49
CA VAL A 175 24.47 -14.04 7.26
C VAL A 175 22.98 -14.29 7.09
N LEU A 176 22.57 -15.37 6.40
CA LEU A 176 21.15 -15.71 6.26
C LEU A 176 20.48 -15.94 7.63
N ARG A 177 21.16 -16.64 8.55
CA ARG A 177 20.61 -16.86 9.89
C ARG A 177 20.57 -15.59 10.73
N ARG A 178 21.49 -14.64 10.53
CA ARG A 178 21.40 -13.32 11.15
C ARG A 178 20.19 -12.53 10.64
N LEU A 179 19.89 -12.62 9.35
CA LEU A 179 18.67 -12.02 8.79
C LEU A 179 17.41 -12.64 9.43
N ALA A 180 17.35 -13.97 9.52
CA ALA A 180 16.24 -14.67 10.16
C ALA A 180 16.07 -14.26 11.63
N HIS A 181 17.19 -14.12 12.36
CA HIS A 181 17.19 -13.65 13.73
C HIS A 181 16.68 -12.21 13.86
N TRP A 182 17.16 -11.29 13.02
CA TRP A 182 16.69 -9.90 12.95
C TRP A 182 15.19 -9.82 12.68
N MET A 183 14.70 -10.64 11.73
CA MET A 183 13.28 -10.63 11.39
C MET A 183 12.41 -10.93 12.62
N ARG A 184 12.80 -11.95 13.39
CA ARG A 184 12.10 -12.36 14.61
C ARG A 184 12.21 -11.36 15.75
N THR A 185 13.42 -10.86 16.02
CA THR A 185 13.68 -10.07 17.24
C THR A 185 13.50 -8.57 17.06
N GLU A 186 13.57 -8.08 15.83
CA GLU A 186 13.54 -6.64 15.54
C GLU A 186 12.44 -6.23 14.56
N TYR A 187 12.24 -6.96 13.46
CA TYR A 187 11.28 -6.57 12.44
C TYR A 187 9.83 -6.84 12.87
N MET A 188 9.49 -8.10 13.11
CA MET A 188 8.12 -8.54 13.42
C MET A 188 7.52 -7.83 14.65
N PRO A 189 8.25 -7.62 15.77
CA PRO A 189 7.69 -6.92 16.92
C PRO A 189 7.30 -5.47 16.66
N LYS A 190 7.86 -4.84 15.61
CA LYS A 190 7.61 -3.44 15.25
C LYS A 190 6.67 -3.28 14.04
N HIS A 191 6.46 -4.36 13.28
CA HIS A 191 5.69 -4.37 12.03
C HIS A 191 4.58 -5.41 12.11
N ASN A 192 3.47 -5.02 12.74
CA ASN A 192 2.29 -5.87 12.91
C ASN A 192 1.07 -5.39 12.11
N ALA A 193 1.24 -4.35 11.28
CA ALA A 193 0.18 -3.88 10.40
C ALA A 193 0.70 -3.36 9.06
N PHE A 194 -0.15 -3.46 8.06
CA PHE A 194 0.07 -3.14 6.66
C PHE A 194 -0.42 -1.72 6.38
N SER A 195 0.51 -0.81 6.05
CA SER A 195 0.18 0.60 5.78
C SER A 195 0.72 0.97 4.40
N PRO A 196 -0.11 0.91 3.34
CA PRO A 196 0.40 0.98 1.97
C PRO A 196 0.77 2.37 1.48
N VAL A 197 0.38 3.41 2.22
CA VAL A 197 0.60 4.81 1.84
C VAL A 197 1.90 5.36 2.43
N GLU A 198 2.75 5.91 1.57
CA GLU A 198 3.89 6.76 1.93
C GLU A 198 3.46 8.24 1.90
N ILE A 199 3.92 9.05 2.86
CA ILE A 199 3.73 10.51 2.84
C ILE A 199 5.00 11.21 2.38
N ALA A 200 4.88 11.95 1.29
CA ALA A 200 5.92 12.80 0.74
C ALA A 200 5.61 14.28 1.00
N GLY A 201 6.57 15.00 1.59
CA GLY A 201 6.50 16.41 1.91
C GLY A 201 6.73 17.29 0.68
N ALA A 202 6.04 18.43 0.61
CA ALA A 202 6.20 19.41 -0.46
C ALA A 202 7.62 20.01 -0.54
N ASP A 203 8.42 19.84 0.53
CA ASP A 203 9.82 20.21 0.62
C ASP A 203 10.77 19.18 0.00
N GLY A 204 10.25 18.08 -0.56
CA GLY A 204 11.06 16.99 -1.10
C GLY A 204 11.49 15.95 -0.08
N SER A 205 10.95 15.98 1.15
CA SER A 205 11.25 14.97 2.18
C SER A 205 10.26 13.80 2.16
N THR A 206 10.70 12.59 2.52
CA THR A 206 9.77 11.54 2.97
C THR A 206 9.41 11.82 4.42
N THR A 207 8.15 12.14 4.69
CA THR A 207 7.67 12.45 6.05
C THR A 207 7.26 11.17 6.80
N LEU A 208 6.75 10.17 6.08
CA LEU A 208 6.34 8.88 6.65
C LEU A 208 6.49 7.79 5.58
N ARG A 209 7.23 6.71 5.90
CA ARG A 209 7.37 5.54 5.02
C ARG A 209 6.12 4.66 5.07
N SER A 210 5.83 4.00 3.96
CA SER A 210 4.88 2.88 3.93
C SER A 210 5.40 1.69 4.76
N ARG A 211 4.52 0.69 4.97
CA ARG A 211 4.82 -0.61 5.58
C ARG A 211 4.19 -1.69 4.71
N MET A 212 4.83 -1.99 3.59
CA MET A 212 4.42 -3.03 2.63
C MET A 212 5.48 -4.14 2.48
N CYS A 213 5.17 -5.14 1.66
CA CYS A 213 6.10 -6.22 1.33
C CYS A 213 7.46 -5.70 0.79
N HIS A 214 7.45 -4.64 -0.02
CA HIS A 214 8.69 -4.07 -0.52
C HIS A 214 9.48 -3.29 0.55
N ASP A 215 8.82 -2.72 1.56
CA ASP A 215 9.51 -2.06 2.68
C ASP A 215 10.26 -3.09 3.52
N PHE A 216 9.64 -4.23 3.78
CA PHE A 216 10.31 -5.39 4.36
C PHE A 216 11.56 -5.76 3.57
N VAL A 217 11.45 -5.88 2.24
CA VAL A 217 12.61 -6.18 1.40
C VAL A 217 13.69 -5.10 1.52
N THR A 218 13.34 -3.82 1.47
CA THR A 218 14.30 -2.72 1.64
C THR A 218 15.06 -2.85 2.95
N ASP A 219 14.34 -3.04 4.05
CA ASP A 219 14.93 -3.11 5.38
C ASP A 219 15.81 -4.37 5.53
N ALA A 220 15.37 -5.50 4.98
CA ALA A 220 16.16 -6.72 4.95
C ALA A 220 17.43 -6.59 4.12
N LEU A 221 17.41 -5.86 2.99
CA LEU A 221 18.61 -5.56 2.19
C LEU A 221 19.61 -4.72 2.99
N TRP A 222 19.15 -3.76 3.80
CA TRP A 222 20.03 -3.01 4.71
C TRP A 222 20.71 -3.92 5.74
N VAL A 223 19.97 -4.87 6.33
CA VAL A 223 20.56 -5.85 7.25
C VAL A 223 21.64 -6.69 6.55
N LEU A 224 21.40 -7.13 5.32
CA LEU A 224 22.42 -7.86 4.54
C LEU A 224 23.66 -6.99 4.27
N TYR A 225 23.46 -5.73 3.89
CA TYR A 225 24.53 -4.78 3.64
C TYR A 225 25.36 -4.49 4.90
N GLU A 226 24.72 -4.27 6.05
CA GLU A 226 25.38 -4.08 7.35
C GLU A 226 26.19 -5.31 7.79
N ASN A 227 25.81 -6.50 7.30
CA ASN A 227 26.55 -7.74 7.48
C ASN A 227 27.65 -7.96 6.42
N GLY A 228 27.97 -6.94 5.61
CA GLY A 228 29.07 -6.96 4.64
C GLY A 228 28.73 -7.61 3.30
N VAL A 229 27.44 -7.86 3.01
CA VAL A 229 27.02 -8.39 1.71
C VAL A 229 26.92 -7.25 0.69
N ASN A 230 27.59 -7.41 -0.44
CA ASN A 230 27.45 -6.48 -1.56
C ASN A 230 26.43 -7.01 -2.55
N LEU A 231 25.31 -6.30 -2.69
CA LEU A 231 24.20 -6.67 -3.57
C LEU A 231 24.09 -5.66 -4.72
N SER A 232 23.71 -6.14 -5.89
CA SER A 232 23.53 -5.30 -7.07
C SER A 232 22.61 -5.98 -8.08
N VAL A 233 21.99 -5.19 -8.94
CA VAL A 233 21.21 -5.69 -10.07
C VAL A 233 21.83 -5.23 -11.38
N THR A 234 21.71 -6.05 -12.42
CA THR A 234 22.15 -5.69 -13.77
C THR A 234 21.20 -4.70 -14.43
N GLU A 235 19.91 -4.78 -14.09
CA GLU A 235 18.85 -3.93 -14.60
C GLU A 235 18.03 -3.40 -13.42
N PRO A 236 17.55 -2.13 -13.47
CA PRO A 236 16.71 -1.60 -12.41
C PRO A 236 15.45 -2.45 -12.22
N VAL A 237 15.24 -2.89 -10.99
CA VAL A 237 13.99 -3.50 -10.55
C VAL A 237 13.09 -2.38 -10.08
N PHE A 238 11.85 -2.33 -10.55
CA PHE A 238 10.89 -1.28 -10.19
C PHE A 238 9.87 -1.80 -9.18
N ARG A 239 9.40 -0.91 -8.30
CA ARG A 239 8.49 -1.19 -7.19
C ARG A 239 7.35 -0.22 -7.18
N ASP A 240 6.17 -0.69 -6.82
CA ASP A 240 4.99 0.12 -6.65
C ASP A 240 5.02 0.89 -5.33
N HIS A 241 4.74 2.19 -5.41
CA HIS A 241 4.61 3.09 -4.28
C HIS A 241 3.30 3.86 -4.39
N ILE A 242 2.53 3.91 -3.30
CA ILE A 242 1.36 4.78 -3.17
C ILE A 242 1.80 6.01 -2.40
N ILE A 243 2.02 7.13 -3.10
CA ILE A 243 2.59 8.34 -2.53
C ILE A 243 1.49 9.38 -2.37
N MET A 244 1.21 9.76 -1.12
CA MET A 244 0.35 10.88 -0.78
C MET A 244 1.21 12.12 -0.51
N TYR A 245 0.85 13.24 -1.12
CA TYR A 245 1.62 14.49 -1.07
C TYR A 245 1.02 15.46 -0.06
N SER A 246 1.86 15.98 0.82
CA SER A 246 1.43 16.86 1.91
C SER A 246 2.32 18.09 2.06
N SER A 247 1.74 19.21 2.50
CA SER A 247 2.52 20.36 2.98
C SER A 247 2.81 20.28 4.47
N LYS A 248 1.99 19.52 5.20
CA LYS A 248 2.10 19.34 6.65
C LYS A 248 1.48 18.01 7.05
N MET A 249 2.10 17.36 8.03
CA MET A 249 1.58 16.20 8.74
C MET A 249 1.73 16.45 10.24
N ALA A 250 0.70 16.13 11.02
CA ALA A 250 0.76 16.25 12.48
C ALA A 250 0.12 15.02 13.14
N PRO A 251 0.68 14.51 14.25
CA PRO A 251 0.03 13.46 15.01
C PRO A 251 -1.30 13.97 15.56
N VAL A 252 -2.32 13.13 15.47
CA VAL A 252 -3.60 13.32 16.13
C VAL A 252 -3.39 13.12 17.64
N ASP A 253 -3.54 14.19 18.42
CA ASP A 253 -3.49 14.11 19.88
C ASP A 253 -4.81 13.52 20.40
N GLN A 254 -4.77 12.24 20.79
CA GLN A 254 -5.93 11.51 21.32
C GLN A 254 -6.54 12.17 22.58
N LYS A 255 -5.78 12.98 23.34
CA LYS A 255 -6.29 13.69 24.54
C LYS A 255 -7.02 14.98 24.20
N VAL A 256 -6.68 15.60 23.07
CA VAL A 256 -7.30 16.84 22.54
C VAL A 256 -8.28 16.53 21.39
N TRP A 257 -8.46 15.25 21.08
CA TRP A 257 -9.42 14.73 20.11
C TRP A 257 -10.86 14.82 20.62
N TYR A 258 -11.32 16.07 20.80
CA TYR A 258 -12.71 16.40 21.05
C TYR A 258 -13.60 15.89 19.90
N THR A 259 -14.91 15.86 20.13
CA THR A 259 -15.94 15.44 19.15
C THR A 259 -15.78 16.07 17.76
N ARG A 260 -15.18 17.26 17.63
CA ARG A 260 -14.86 17.87 16.33
C ARG A 260 -13.87 17.04 15.51
N GLY A 261 -12.78 16.55 16.10
CA GLY A 261 -11.80 15.72 15.39
C GLY A 261 -12.44 14.43 14.88
N LYS A 262 -13.17 13.72 15.75
CA LYS A 262 -13.97 12.55 15.35
C LYS A 262 -14.92 12.88 14.20
N ARG A 263 -15.70 13.95 14.28
CA ARG A 263 -16.61 14.31 13.16
C ARG A 263 -15.85 14.62 11.85
N GLN A 264 -14.71 15.30 11.91
CA GLN A 264 -13.89 15.57 10.73
C GLN A 264 -13.35 14.29 10.10
N TRP A 265 -12.87 13.34 10.91
CA TRP A 265 -12.43 12.04 10.42
C TRP A 265 -13.60 11.26 9.81
N MET A 266 -14.76 11.25 10.47
CA MET A 266 -15.95 10.63 9.88
C MET A 266 -16.35 11.27 8.55
N ARG A 267 -16.27 12.59 8.42
CA ARG A 267 -16.54 13.31 7.16
C ARG A 267 -15.54 12.92 6.07
N TYR A 268 -14.26 12.79 6.44
CA TYR A 268 -13.22 12.27 5.55
C TYR A 268 -13.56 10.86 5.06
N LEU A 269 -13.84 9.92 5.98
CA LEU A 269 -14.20 8.54 5.63
C LEU A 269 -15.47 8.48 4.78
N ARG A 270 -16.54 9.20 5.15
CA ARG A 270 -17.78 9.27 4.35
C ARG A 270 -17.49 9.75 2.94
N THR A 271 -16.64 10.76 2.79
CA THR A 271 -16.24 11.26 1.48
C THR A 271 -15.50 10.17 0.69
N LEU A 272 -14.56 9.44 1.29
CA LEU A 272 -13.89 8.31 0.64
C LEU A 272 -14.87 7.20 0.25
N TYR A 273 -15.84 6.87 1.12
CA TYR A 273 -16.87 5.87 0.86
C TYR A 273 -17.74 6.20 -0.35
N LEU A 274 -17.91 7.47 -0.73
CA LEU A 274 -18.62 7.84 -1.96
C LEU A 274 -17.87 7.41 -3.24
N PHE A 275 -16.56 7.20 -3.14
CA PHE A 275 -15.70 6.84 -4.26
C PHE A 275 -15.24 5.38 -4.17
N ILE A 276 -15.65 4.61 -3.15
CA ILE A 276 -15.07 3.30 -2.86
C ILE A 276 -15.25 2.29 -3.99
N GLU A 277 -16.42 2.27 -4.64
CA GLU A 277 -16.66 1.36 -5.76
C GLU A 277 -15.78 1.74 -6.96
N GLY A 278 -15.63 3.03 -7.26
CA GLY A 278 -14.68 3.49 -8.28
C GLY A 278 -13.23 3.15 -7.92
N ILE A 279 -12.84 3.25 -6.65
CA ILE A 279 -11.49 2.87 -6.19
C ILE A 279 -11.24 1.36 -6.38
N LYS A 280 -12.24 0.51 -6.10
CA LYS A 280 -12.16 -0.93 -6.32
C LYS A 280 -11.98 -1.26 -7.81
N GLU A 281 -12.73 -0.58 -8.68
CA GLU A 281 -12.59 -0.74 -10.13
C GLU A 281 -11.24 -0.24 -10.64
N GLN A 282 -10.82 0.95 -10.17
CA GLN A 282 -9.58 1.58 -10.60
C GLN A 282 -9.01 2.47 -9.47
N PHE A 283 -7.84 2.07 -8.97
CA PHE A 283 -7.20 2.73 -7.83
C PHE A 283 -6.99 4.25 -8.01
N THR A 284 -6.91 4.74 -9.25
CA THR A 284 -6.71 6.16 -9.56
C THR A 284 -7.85 7.05 -9.08
N PHE A 285 -9.05 6.51 -8.85
CA PHE A 285 -10.17 7.23 -8.25
C PHE A 285 -9.89 7.68 -6.81
N ALA A 286 -8.92 7.07 -6.12
CA ALA A 286 -8.52 7.53 -4.79
C ALA A 286 -7.99 8.98 -4.83
N ARG A 287 -7.31 9.38 -5.92
CA ARG A 287 -6.89 10.77 -6.12
C ARG A 287 -8.10 11.70 -6.27
N ALA A 288 -9.13 11.30 -7.00
CA ALA A 288 -10.36 12.08 -7.15
C ALA A 288 -11.06 12.29 -5.80
N ALA A 289 -11.16 11.22 -5.00
CA ALA A 289 -11.71 11.29 -3.65
C ALA A 289 -10.94 12.31 -2.78
N LEU A 290 -9.59 12.28 -2.82
CA LEU A 290 -8.77 13.23 -2.06
C LEU A 290 -8.86 14.67 -2.58
N VAL A 291 -9.02 14.89 -3.88
CA VAL A 291 -9.30 16.23 -4.44
C VAL A 291 -10.61 16.77 -3.87
N VAL A 292 -11.64 15.93 -3.77
CA VAL A 292 -12.94 16.30 -3.21
C VAL A 292 -12.86 16.58 -1.71
N VAL A 293 -12.16 15.74 -0.95
CA VAL A 293 -11.84 15.97 0.47
C VAL A 293 -11.18 17.34 0.66
N TRP A 294 -10.15 17.63 -0.14
CA TRP A 294 -9.42 18.90 -0.08
C TRP A 294 -10.31 20.10 -0.41
N LYS A 295 -11.14 20.01 -1.46
CA LYS A 295 -12.09 21.08 -1.84
C LYS A 295 -13.14 21.34 -0.76
N ALA A 296 -13.55 20.31 -0.04
CA ALA A 296 -14.49 20.40 1.07
C ALA A 296 -13.83 20.89 2.38
N GLY A 297 -12.56 21.29 2.34
CA GLY A 297 -11.81 21.79 3.49
C GLY A 297 -11.72 20.77 4.63
N VAL A 298 -11.84 19.48 4.33
CA VAL A 298 -11.63 18.41 5.31
C VAL A 298 -10.14 18.05 5.32
N PRO A 299 -9.50 17.94 6.49
CA PRO A 299 -8.21 17.30 6.57
C PRO A 299 -8.30 15.85 6.08
N ALA A 300 -7.23 15.35 5.46
CA ALA A 300 -7.08 13.91 5.27
C ALA A 300 -6.52 13.29 6.54
N PHE A 301 -6.84 12.02 6.76
CA PHE A 301 -6.34 11.27 7.90
C PHE A 301 -5.64 10.00 7.43
N LEU A 302 -4.57 9.65 8.12
CA LEU A 302 -3.83 8.41 7.91
C LEU A 302 -3.64 7.70 9.25
N HIS A 303 -3.95 6.42 9.26
CA HIS A 303 -3.68 5.54 10.39
C HIS A 303 -2.33 4.86 10.22
N THR A 304 -1.59 4.74 11.31
CA THR A 304 -0.48 3.81 11.43
C THR A 304 -0.52 3.11 12.79
N PRO A 305 0.10 1.94 12.93
CA PRO A 305 0.19 1.27 14.22
C PRO A 305 0.80 2.17 15.29
N GLY A 306 -0.01 2.50 16.29
CA GLY A 306 0.37 3.32 17.43
C GLY A 306 0.18 4.84 17.28
N GLN A 307 -0.11 5.35 16.07
CA GLN A 307 -0.32 6.79 15.87
C GLN A 307 -1.16 7.10 14.64
N ASP A 308 -2.14 7.98 14.85
CA ASP A 308 -2.96 8.58 13.80
C ASP A 308 -2.39 9.93 13.38
N TYR A 309 -2.55 10.30 12.11
CA TYR A 309 -2.04 11.56 11.57
C TYR A 309 -3.12 12.35 10.83
N GLU A 310 -3.12 13.67 11.07
CA GLU A 310 -3.82 14.64 10.25
C GLU A 310 -2.85 15.13 9.15
N VAL A 311 -3.29 15.04 7.89
CA VAL A 311 -2.49 15.32 6.70
C VAL A 311 -3.10 16.49 5.93
N THR A 312 -2.31 17.55 5.75
CA THR A 312 -2.66 18.69 4.90
C THR A 312 -2.22 18.41 3.47
N LEU A 313 -3.16 17.93 2.66
CA LEU A 313 -2.88 17.53 1.28
C LEU A 313 -2.47 18.72 0.39
N VAL A 314 -1.61 18.43 -0.58
CA VAL A 314 -1.27 19.34 -1.69
C VAL A 314 -1.25 18.57 -3.01
N PRO A 315 -1.45 19.23 -4.16
CA PRO A 315 -1.30 18.58 -5.46
C PRO A 315 0.06 17.86 -5.61
N PRO A 316 0.11 16.65 -6.21
CA PRO A 316 -0.98 15.95 -6.89
C PRO A 316 -1.91 15.11 -5.99
N PHE A 317 -1.89 15.33 -4.66
CA PHE A 317 -2.67 14.64 -3.62
C PHE A 317 -2.24 13.20 -3.39
N LEU A 318 -2.39 12.36 -4.41
CA LEU A 318 -2.04 10.93 -4.39
C LEU A 318 -1.58 10.51 -5.76
N ASN A 319 -0.53 9.70 -5.83
CA ASN A 319 -0.12 9.06 -7.07
C ASN A 319 0.44 7.67 -6.79
N TYR A 320 0.33 6.81 -7.79
CA TYR A 320 0.85 5.45 -7.75
C TYR A 320 2.03 5.44 -8.70
N CYS A 321 3.20 5.08 -8.21
CA CYS A 321 4.41 5.25 -8.97
C CYS A 321 5.30 4.01 -8.88
N TYR A 322 5.94 3.68 -9.98
CA TYR A 322 7.08 2.78 -10.01
C TYR A 322 8.35 3.56 -9.72
N LEU A 323 9.07 3.13 -8.68
CA LEU A 323 10.40 3.62 -8.36
C LEU A 323 11.42 2.47 -8.35
N PRO A 324 12.69 2.71 -8.68
CA PRO A 324 13.72 1.71 -8.59
C PRO A 324 13.88 1.21 -7.16
N LEU A 325 14.11 -0.09 -7.02
CA LEU A 325 14.56 -0.71 -5.79
C LEU A 325 15.90 -0.10 -5.37
N ALA A 326 15.88 0.69 -4.30
CA ALA A 326 17.06 1.23 -3.65
C ALA A 326 17.85 0.10 -2.96
N ILE A 327 18.87 -0.44 -3.64
CA ILE A 327 19.78 -1.43 -3.06
C ILE A 327 20.88 -0.69 -2.31
N PRO A 328 21.13 -1.00 -1.02
CA PRO A 328 22.15 -0.32 -0.24
C PRO A 328 23.52 -0.28 -0.95
N PRO A 329 24.25 0.85 -0.88
CA PRO A 329 24.01 2.00 0.00
C PRO A 329 23.00 3.04 -0.52
N GLU A 330 22.34 2.79 -1.65
CA GLU A 330 21.28 3.66 -2.16
C GLU A 330 20.11 3.72 -1.17
N LYS A 331 19.51 4.91 -1.04
CA LYS A 331 18.34 5.13 -0.19
C LYS A 331 17.14 5.43 -1.07
N HIS A 332 15.98 4.95 -0.64
CA HIS A 332 14.70 5.28 -1.26
C HIS A 332 14.52 6.80 -1.30
N ASP A 333 14.12 7.31 -2.47
CA ASP A 333 13.80 8.71 -2.71
C ASP A 333 12.50 8.79 -3.54
N PRO A 334 11.35 9.18 -2.96
CA PRO A 334 10.08 9.29 -3.68
C PRO A 334 10.08 10.42 -4.75
N PHE A 335 11.12 11.26 -4.75
CA PHE A 335 11.34 12.33 -5.72
C PHE A 335 12.45 12.01 -6.73
N GLY A 336 12.97 10.78 -6.71
CA GLY A 336 13.97 10.31 -7.65
C GLY A 336 13.57 10.53 -9.12
N SER A 337 14.54 10.85 -9.96
CA SER A 337 14.32 11.18 -11.38
C SER A 337 13.83 9.99 -12.21
N MET A 338 14.12 8.76 -11.78
CA MET A 338 13.69 7.53 -12.44
C MET A 338 12.34 7.03 -11.91
N LYS A 339 11.36 7.93 -11.80
CA LYS A 339 10.00 7.61 -11.34
C LYS A 339 9.02 7.57 -12.51
N LEU A 340 8.25 6.50 -12.64
CA LEU A 340 7.11 6.42 -13.55
C LEU A 340 5.83 6.45 -12.71
N CYS A 341 4.97 7.45 -12.88
CA CYS A 341 3.70 7.52 -12.16
C CYS A 341 2.51 7.24 -13.07
N ALA A 342 1.48 6.62 -12.48
CA ALA A 342 0.20 6.29 -13.11
C ALA A 342 -0.54 7.51 -13.64
N LEU A 343 -0.39 8.66 -12.96
CA LEU A 343 -1.09 9.89 -13.28
C LEU A 343 -0.11 11.07 -13.39
N SER A 344 -0.54 12.13 -14.09
CA SER A 344 0.21 13.39 -14.13
C SER A 344 0.52 13.92 -12.72
N MET A 345 1.73 14.47 -12.56
CA MET A 345 2.14 15.20 -11.35
C MET A 345 1.41 16.54 -11.17
N THR A 346 0.61 16.95 -12.15
CA THR A 346 -0.40 18.01 -12.02
C THR A 346 -1.79 17.38 -11.84
N ALA A 347 -2.47 17.73 -10.75
CA ALA A 347 -3.84 17.29 -10.53
C ALA A 347 -4.83 18.24 -11.22
N ASN A 348 -5.83 17.67 -11.92
CA ASN A 348 -6.93 18.46 -12.46
C ASN A 348 -7.91 18.81 -11.35
N LEU A 349 -7.88 20.08 -10.93
CA LEU A 349 -8.73 20.58 -9.86
C LEU A 349 -10.14 20.96 -10.34
N THR A 350 -10.46 20.99 -11.63
CA THR A 350 -11.77 21.50 -12.10
C THR A 350 -12.82 20.41 -12.29
N ASN A 351 -12.40 19.19 -12.64
CA ASN A 351 -13.34 18.15 -13.07
C ASN A 351 -13.92 17.31 -11.93
N GLU A 352 -13.29 17.30 -10.76
CA GLU A 352 -13.77 16.47 -9.65
C GLU A 352 -14.81 17.20 -8.81
N SER A 353 -16.01 16.66 -8.71
CA SER A 353 -17.09 17.21 -7.89
C SER A 353 -17.70 16.12 -7.00
N ILE A 354 -18.25 16.52 -5.85
CA ILE A 354 -19.01 15.60 -5.00
C ILE A 354 -20.21 15.07 -5.82
N PRO A 355 -20.40 13.75 -5.94
CA PRO A 355 -21.55 13.20 -6.64
C PRO A 355 -22.87 13.68 -6.03
N LEU A 356 -23.86 14.01 -6.87
CA LEU A 356 -25.22 14.24 -6.38
C LEU A 356 -25.86 12.91 -5.98
N PRO A 357 -26.69 12.86 -4.92
CA PRO A 357 -27.20 13.98 -4.10
C PRO A 357 -26.37 14.25 -2.82
N TRP A 358 -25.11 13.81 -2.75
CA TRP A 358 -24.31 13.88 -1.51
C TRP A 358 -23.72 15.27 -1.24
N ALA A 359 -23.55 16.10 -2.26
CA ALA A 359 -22.96 17.44 -2.11
C ALA A 359 -23.69 18.33 -1.08
N PRO A 360 -25.03 18.46 -1.11
CA PRO A 360 -25.76 19.19 -0.06
C PRO A 360 -25.60 18.59 1.34
N LEU A 361 -25.48 17.27 1.46
CA LEU A 361 -25.34 16.60 2.77
C LEU A 361 -23.98 16.91 3.40
N LEU A 362 -22.88 16.74 2.65
CA LEU A 362 -21.54 17.06 3.14
C LEU A 362 -21.38 18.55 3.47
N ALA A 363 -22.00 19.43 2.68
CA ALA A 363 -22.02 20.86 2.97
C ALA A 363 -22.83 21.20 4.25
N ALA A 364 -23.90 20.45 4.54
CA ALA A 364 -24.64 20.60 5.78
C ALA A 364 -23.81 20.12 6.99
N GLU A 365 -23.11 19.00 6.87
CA GLU A 365 -22.20 18.49 7.91
C GLU A 365 -21.09 19.49 8.23
N GLU A 366 -20.50 20.13 7.21
CA GLU A 366 -19.49 21.17 7.41
C GLU A 366 -20.00 22.32 8.28
N ARG A 367 -21.26 22.73 8.09
CA ARG A 367 -21.89 23.76 8.92
C ARG A 367 -22.03 23.30 10.36
N LEU A 368 -22.30 22.02 10.62
CA LEU A 368 -22.38 21.47 11.98
C LEU A 368 -21.03 21.48 12.71
N ASP A 369 -19.93 21.40 11.98
CA ASP A 369 -18.58 21.49 12.55
C ASP A 369 -18.18 22.90 12.96
N GLN A 370 -18.95 23.92 12.57
CA GLN A 370 -18.71 25.29 13.02
C GLN A 370 -19.15 25.46 14.49
N PRO A 371 -18.30 26.06 15.35
CA PRO A 371 -18.64 26.28 16.77
C PRO A 371 -19.99 26.98 16.96
N VAL A 372 -20.33 27.91 16.08
CA VAL A 372 -21.58 28.70 16.12
C VAL A 372 -22.82 27.81 15.93
N ALA A 373 -22.75 26.79 15.07
CA ALA A 373 -23.88 25.89 14.82
C ALA A 373 -24.17 25.01 16.04
N MET A 374 -23.13 24.49 16.70
CA MET A 374 -23.28 23.70 17.93
C MET A 374 -23.85 24.53 19.07
N VAL A 375 -23.38 25.78 19.25
CA VAL A 375 -23.96 26.71 20.23
C VAL A 375 -25.43 26.97 19.92
N SER A 376 -25.77 27.21 18.65
CA SER A 376 -27.15 27.45 18.24
C SER A 376 -28.05 26.25 18.50
N MET A 377 -27.59 25.02 18.21
CA MET A 377 -28.34 23.80 18.51
C MET A 377 -28.54 23.60 20.01
N LEU A 378 -27.50 23.81 20.82
CA LEU A 378 -27.61 23.74 22.28
C LEU A 378 -28.62 24.75 22.82
N LEU A 379 -28.62 25.98 22.31
CA LEU A 379 -29.58 27.02 22.71
C LEU A 379 -31.02 26.62 22.33
N VAL A 380 -31.24 26.03 21.15
CA VAL A 380 -32.55 25.52 20.74
C VAL A 380 -33.01 24.38 21.65
N ILE A 381 -32.13 23.43 21.97
CA ILE A 381 -32.45 22.30 22.86
C ILE A 381 -32.80 22.80 24.27
N VAL A 382 -32.00 23.72 24.81
CA VAL A 382 -32.26 24.32 26.14
C VAL A 382 -33.59 25.07 26.12
N PHE A 383 -33.85 25.86 25.09
CA PHE A 383 -35.12 26.58 24.97
C PHE A 383 -36.32 25.63 24.86
N ALA A 384 -36.19 24.56 24.07
CA ALA A 384 -37.23 23.54 23.91
C ALA A 384 -37.46 22.68 25.16
N ALA A 385 -36.45 22.52 26.03
CA ALA A 385 -36.59 21.81 27.30
C ALA A 385 -37.13 22.70 28.44
N CYS A 386 -37.05 24.02 28.30
CA CYS A 386 -37.58 24.99 29.26
C CYS A 386 -39.02 25.44 28.96
N CYS A 387 -39.53 25.19 27.75
CA CYS A 387 -40.94 25.31 27.38
C CYS A 387 -41.64 23.97 27.57
#